data_AF-A0AAD9BRY4-F1
#
_entry.id   AF-A0AAD9BRY4-F1
#
_cell.length_a   1.000
_cell.length_b   1.000
_cell.length_c   1.000
_cell.angle_alpha   90.00
_cell.angle_beta   90.00
_cell.angle_gamma   90.00
#
_symmetry.space_group_name_H-M   'P 1'
#
loop_
_entity.id
_entity.type
_entity.pdbx_description
1 polymer ?
#
loop_
_entity_poly.entity_id
_entity_poly.type
_entity_poly.pdbx_seq_one_letter_code
_entity_poly.pdbx_strand_id
1 'polypeptide(L)'
;MVPLCEGKTNHQHSEDRKTKRHAACIPVILSNGWELPFSEVIDWRKAAIIGDERLLLQVPSITRSVGRDRILALRQQTQFLWDAYFSSVTKIVLTTLEIIQDRVDSHVSRNRLLWNSLPGGLHALPQYSSDPAQFPFYYAILDQQSELLAAQISPVVKLIIAVAKSKFCAQIVVLWNCEKPLPPRNKWPSTSVPLTVIEGQTKTMSSRFFPHDVILTDAVLSLDEDSVLSTNE
;
A
#
# COMPACT_ATOMS: atom_id res chain seq x y z
N MET A 1 13.42 -12.37 -20.96
CA MET A 1 13.02 -10.96 -20.97
C MET A 1 14.28 -10.11 -21.11
N VAL A 2 14.64 -9.73 -22.34
CA VAL A 2 15.82 -8.89 -22.59
C VAL A 2 15.33 -7.48 -22.90
N PRO A 3 15.65 -6.46 -22.08
CA PRO A 3 15.38 -5.07 -22.43
C PRO A 3 16.42 -4.62 -23.47
N LEU A 4 15.96 -4.16 -24.63
CA LEU A 4 16.79 -3.43 -25.59
C LEU A 4 17.01 -2.00 -25.07
N CYS A 5 18.22 -1.69 -24.61
CA CYS A 5 18.64 -0.33 -24.28
C CYS A 5 20.11 -0.15 -24.68
N GLU A 6 20.39 0.79 -25.61
CA GLU A 6 21.73 1.17 -26.03
C GLU A 6 22.56 1.77 -24.89
N GLY A 7 23.86 1.44 -24.88
CA GLY A 7 24.77 1.71 -23.78
C GLY A 7 25.42 3.09 -23.78
N LYS A 8 25.85 3.53 -22.57
CA LYS A 8 27.08 4.28 -22.29
C LYS A 8 27.39 4.27 -20.78
N THR A 9 28.69 4.23 -20.49
CA THR A 9 29.43 3.77 -19.30
C THR A 9 29.53 4.76 -18.11
N ASN A 10 29.49 4.26 -16.86
CA ASN A 10 30.40 4.60 -15.72
C ASN A 10 29.95 3.93 -14.41
N HIS A 11 30.89 3.44 -13.58
CA HIS A 11 30.76 2.14 -12.88
C HIS A 11 30.26 2.09 -11.42
N GLN A 12 30.16 3.18 -10.63
CA GLN A 12 29.65 3.06 -9.23
C GLN A 12 28.35 3.82 -8.94
N HIS A 13 28.07 4.91 -9.66
CA HIS A 13 26.78 5.62 -9.61
C HIS A 13 25.73 4.94 -10.54
N SER A 14 25.98 3.66 -10.86
CA SER A 14 25.39 2.94 -11.98
C SER A 14 24.30 1.98 -11.56
N GLU A 15 24.35 1.39 -10.36
CA GLU A 15 23.32 0.43 -9.91
C GLU A 15 21.99 1.12 -9.66
N ASP A 16 21.99 2.21 -8.89
CA ASP A 16 20.77 2.95 -8.55
C ASP A 16 20.15 3.67 -9.76
N ARG A 17 20.98 4.06 -10.74
CA ARG A 17 20.51 4.53 -12.06
C ARG A 17 20.05 3.40 -12.97
N LYS A 18 20.63 2.20 -12.88
CA LYS A 18 20.20 1.02 -13.65
C LYS A 18 18.82 0.57 -13.17
N THR A 19 18.58 0.44 -11.87
CA THR A 19 17.25 0.11 -11.32
C THR A 19 16.20 1.15 -11.69
N LYS A 20 16.52 2.46 -11.63
CA LYS A 20 15.58 3.50 -12.09
C LYS A 20 15.34 3.54 -13.60
N ARG A 21 16.33 3.17 -14.43
CA ARG A 21 16.19 3.20 -15.89
C ARG A 21 15.25 2.11 -16.43
N HIS A 22 15.18 0.97 -15.75
CA HIS A 22 14.33 -0.14 -16.18
C HIS A 22 12.83 0.17 -16.03
N ALA A 23 12.47 1.14 -15.17
CA ALA A 23 11.09 1.54 -14.90
C ALA A 23 10.43 2.39 -16.01
N ALA A 24 11.21 2.93 -16.96
CA ALA A 24 10.68 3.75 -18.07
C ALA A 24 10.53 2.98 -19.40
N CYS A 25 10.88 1.69 -19.40
CA CYS A 25 10.79 0.83 -20.57
C CYS A 25 9.40 0.20 -20.65
N ILE A 26 8.85 0.07 -21.86
CA ILE A 26 7.63 -0.70 -22.11
C ILE A 26 8.08 -2.09 -22.59
N PRO A 27 7.74 -3.17 -21.89
CA PRO A 27 8.04 -4.51 -22.36
C PRO A 27 7.24 -4.84 -23.62
N VAL A 28 7.93 -5.33 -24.65
CA VAL A 28 7.32 -5.93 -25.83
C VAL A 28 7.46 -7.44 -25.71
N ILE A 29 6.34 -8.14 -25.70
CA ILE A 29 6.27 -9.59 -25.48
C ILE A 29 5.71 -10.21 -26.75
N LEU A 30 6.56 -11.01 -27.40
CA LEU A 30 6.21 -11.77 -28.58
C LEU A 30 6.34 -13.25 -28.26
N SER A 31 5.25 -13.85 -27.80
CA SER A 31 5.24 -15.27 -27.54
C SER A 31 3.81 -15.80 -27.58
N ASN A 32 3.65 -16.93 -28.25
CA ASN A 32 2.38 -17.62 -28.34
C ASN A 32 2.34 -18.66 -27.21
N GLY A 33 1.48 -18.42 -26.21
CA GLY A 33 1.25 -19.37 -25.11
C GLY A 33 2.12 -19.19 -23.87
N TRP A 34 2.91 -18.11 -23.77
CA TRP A 34 3.65 -17.80 -22.54
C TRP A 34 2.72 -17.17 -21.50
N GLU A 35 2.69 -17.76 -20.30
CA GLU A 35 1.98 -17.19 -19.16
C GLU A 35 2.91 -16.27 -18.36
N LEU A 36 2.54 -15.01 -18.23
CA LEU A 36 3.34 -14.00 -17.54
C LEU A 36 3.22 -14.14 -16.02
N PRO A 37 4.23 -13.70 -15.25
CA PRO A 37 4.17 -13.74 -13.80
C PRO A 37 2.90 -13.05 -13.28
N PHE A 38 2.18 -13.72 -12.39
CA PHE A 38 0.95 -13.23 -11.78
C PHE A 38 -0.14 -12.83 -12.79
N SER A 39 -0.18 -13.44 -13.98
CA SER A 39 -1.19 -13.27 -15.04
C SER A 39 -2.64 -13.35 -14.55
N GLU A 40 -2.87 -14.10 -13.49
CA GLU A 40 -4.18 -14.27 -12.86
C GLU A 40 -4.70 -13.00 -12.19
N VAL A 41 -3.82 -12.14 -11.67
CA VAL A 41 -4.19 -10.92 -10.95
C VAL A 41 -3.72 -9.66 -11.66
N ILE A 42 -2.61 -9.69 -12.40
CA ILE A 42 -2.06 -8.57 -13.17
C ILE A 42 -2.61 -8.55 -14.59
N ASP A 43 -3.13 -7.40 -15.01
CA ASP A 43 -3.54 -7.14 -16.38
C ASP A 43 -2.37 -6.62 -17.22
N TRP A 44 -1.60 -7.55 -17.78
CA TRP A 44 -0.44 -7.25 -18.62
C TRP A 44 -0.76 -6.46 -19.89
N ARG A 45 -2.03 -6.43 -20.34
CA ARG A 45 -2.43 -5.60 -21.50
C ARG A 45 -2.30 -4.11 -21.22
N LYS A 46 -2.28 -3.71 -19.94
CA LYS A 46 -2.10 -2.31 -19.51
C LYS A 46 -0.64 -1.93 -19.28
N ALA A 47 0.28 -2.90 -19.27
CA ALA A 47 1.71 -2.67 -18.98
C ALA A 47 2.63 -3.06 -20.15
N ALA A 48 2.23 -4.01 -21.00
CA ALA A 48 3.06 -4.54 -22.07
C ALA A 48 2.39 -4.44 -23.44
N ILE A 49 3.21 -4.38 -24.49
CA ILE A 49 2.77 -4.58 -25.87
C ILE A 49 2.90 -6.08 -26.14
N ILE A 50 1.77 -6.77 -26.28
CA ILE A 50 1.73 -8.21 -26.52
C ILE A 50 1.42 -8.43 -28.01
N GLY A 51 2.20 -9.28 -28.68
CA GLY A 51 2.02 -9.62 -30.09
C GLY A 51 2.37 -11.06 -30.40
N ASP A 52 2.00 -11.52 -31.59
CA ASP A 52 2.38 -12.83 -32.10
C ASP A 52 3.89 -12.86 -32.42
N GLU A 53 4.56 -13.94 -32.05
CA GLU A 53 5.97 -14.20 -32.38
C GLU A 53 6.28 -14.05 -33.87
N ARG A 54 5.33 -14.37 -34.74
CA ARG A 54 5.44 -14.21 -36.21
C ARG A 54 5.61 -12.76 -36.64
N LEU A 55 5.25 -11.80 -35.80
CA LEU A 55 5.32 -10.36 -36.08
C LEU A 55 6.65 -9.73 -35.64
N LEU A 56 7.67 -10.54 -35.31
CA LEU A 56 8.99 -10.06 -34.85
C LEU A 56 9.58 -8.94 -35.73
N LEU A 57 9.53 -9.10 -37.05
CA LEU A 57 10.04 -8.11 -38.00
C LEU A 57 9.18 -6.84 -38.07
N GLN A 58 7.92 -6.90 -37.66
CA GLN A 58 6.97 -5.78 -37.68
C GLN A 58 6.96 -4.99 -36.37
N VAL A 59 7.62 -5.46 -35.32
CA VAL A 59 7.70 -4.78 -34.01
C VAL A 59 8.13 -3.31 -34.12
N PRO A 60 9.14 -2.93 -34.92
CA PRO A 60 9.52 -1.52 -35.05
C PRO A 60 8.41 -0.65 -35.65
N SER A 61 7.57 -1.22 -36.51
CA SER A 61 6.42 -0.52 -37.11
C SER A 61 5.27 -0.41 -36.12
N ILE A 62 4.97 -1.52 -35.41
CA ILE A 62 3.93 -1.56 -34.37
C ILE A 62 4.25 -0.58 -33.25
N THR A 63 5.48 -0.61 -32.71
CA THR A 63 5.91 0.29 -31.62
C THR A 63 5.88 1.76 -32.02
N ARG A 64 6.21 2.10 -33.27
CA ARG A 64 6.09 3.46 -33.82
C ARG A 64 4.65 3.92 -34.02
N SER A 65 3.71 3.00 -34.23
CA SER A 65 2.28 3.31 -34.40
C SER A 65 1.55 3.59 -33.08
N VAL A 66 2.15 3.24 -31.93
CA VAL A 66 1.53 3.48 -30.62
C VAL A 66 1.56 4.98 -30.28
N GLY A 67 0.41 5.55 -30.00
CA GLY A 67 0.28 6.95 -29.60
C GLY A 67 1.04 7.29 -28.31
N ARG A 68 1.47 8.55 -28.17
CA ARG A 68 2.26 9.01 -27.02
C ARG A 68 1.53 8.85 -25.68
N ASP A 69 0.22 9.11 -25.66
CA ASP A 69 -0.59 8.98 -24.44
C ASP A 69 -0.64 7.52 -23.98
N ARG A 70 -0.76 6.58 -24.93
CA ARG A 70 -0.71 5.15 -24.64
C ARG A 70 0.66 4.72 -24.15
N ILE A 71 1.75 5.23 -24.74
CA ILE A 71 3.12 4.99 -24.28
C ILE A 71 3.28 5.46 -22.83
N LEU A 72 2.77 6.66 -22.51
CA LEU A 72 2.84 7.18 -21.15
C LEU A 72 2.08 6.30 -20.16
N ALA A 73 0.84 5.91 -20.49
CA ALA A 73 0.03 5.03 -19.66
C ALA A 73 0.71 3.66 -19.42
N LEU A 74 1.27 3.05 -20.47
CA LEU A 74 2.01 1.78 -20.37
C LEU A 74 3.23 1.90 -19.46
N ARG A 75 3.98 3.01 -19.55
CA ARG A 75 5.13 3.29 -18.68
C ARG A 75 4.72 3.47 -17.22
N GLN A 76 3.70 4.27 -16.97
CA GLN A 76 3.17 4.49 -15.62
C GLN A 76 2.70 3.17 -14.99
N GLN A 77 1.96 2.35 -15.74
CA GLN A 77 1.52 1.05 -15.26
C GLN A 77 2.69 0.10 -14.99
N THR A 78 3.68 0.05 -15.90
CA THR A 78 4.85 -0.81 -15.72
C THR A 78 5.65 -0.42 -14.48
N GLN A 79 5.85 0.89 -14.27
CA GLN A 79 6.52 1.41 -13.09
C GLN A 79 5.75 1.04 -11.82
N PHE A 80 4.43 1.25 -11.80
CA PHE A 80 3.58 0.84 -10.68
C PHE A 80 3.71 -0.65 -10.37
N LEU A 81 3.58 -1.52 -11.37
CA LEU A 81 3.66 -2.98 -11.15
C LEU A 81 5.05 -3.39 -10.64
N TRP A 82 6.11 -2.77 -11.17
CA TRP A 82 7.47 -3.00 -10.69
C TRP A 82 7.61 -2.62 -9.22
N ASP A 83 7.22 -1.39 -8.88
CA ASP A 83 7.32 -0.87 -7.53
C ASP A 83 6.41 -1.63 -6.55
N ALA A 84 5.23 -2.07 -6.97
CA ALA A 84 4.30 -2.79 -6.11
C ALA A 84 4.72 -4.25 -5.87
N TYR A 85 5.23 -4.96 -6.89
CA TYR A 85 5.31 -6.42 -6.87
C TYR A 85 6.68 -7.01 -7.20
N PHE A 86 7.50 -6.34 -7.99
CA PHE A 86 8.74 -6.94 -8.53
C PHE A 86 10.03 -6.28 -8.01
N SER A 87 9.96 -5.16 -7.28
CA SER A 87 11.13 -4.38 -6.89
C SER A 87 12.07 -5.10 -5.91
N SER A 88 11.63 -6.18 -5.27
CA SER A 88 12.47 -7.02 -4.40
C SER A 88 11.95 -8.45 -4.35
N VAL A 89 12.83 -9.40 -3.99
CA VAL A 89 12.44 -10.80 -3.76
C VAL A 89 11.36 -10.90 -2.70
N THR A 90 11.43 -10.09 -1.64
CA THR A 90 10.39 -10.03 -0.60
C THR A 90 9.02 -9.69 -1.17
N LYS A 91 8.92 -8.71 -2.08
CA LYS A 91 7.64 -8.37 -2.72
C LYS A 91 7.14 -9.52 -3.59
N ILE A 92 8.02 -10.16 -4.35
CA ILE A 92 7.67 -11.30 -5.19
C ILE A 92 7.10 -12.44 -4.32
N VAL A 93 7.77 -12.79 -3.22
CA VAL A 93 7.31 -13.84 -2.29
C VAL A 93 5.99 -13.47 -1.62
N LEU A 94 5.84 -12.22 -1.16
CA LEU A 94 4.58 -11.75 -0.59
C LEU A 94 3.45 -11.81 -1.62
N THR A 95 3.68 -11.37 -2.86
CA THR A 95 2.66 -11.48 -3.91
C THR A 95 2.25 -12.92 -4.18
N THR A 96 3.21 -13.86 -4.22
CA THR A 96 2.86 -15.27 -4.42
C THR A 96 2.02 -15.81 -3.26
N LEU A 97 2.36 -15.48 -2.02
CA LEU A 97 1.61 -15.94 -0.84
C LEU A 97 0.20 -15.37 -0.84
N GLU A 98 0.07 -14.09 -1.16
CA GLU A 98 -1.22 -13.41 -1.20
C GLU A 98 -2.14 -13.92 -2.32
N ILE A 99 -1.57 -14.26 -3.47
CA ILE A 99 -2.29 -14.92 -4.56
C ILE A 99 -2.75 -16.32 -4.14
N ILE A 100 -1.89 -17.08 -3.45
CA ILE A 100 -2.26 -18.40 -2.92
C ILE A 100 -3.37 -18.25 -1.88
N GLN A 101 -3.28 -17.26 -1.01
CA GLN A 101 -4.31 -16.97 -0.01
C GLN A 101 -5.65 -16.61 -0.68
N ASP A 102 -5.64 -15.74 -1.70
CA ASP A 102 -6.85 -15.40 -2.48
C ASP A 102 -7.48 -16.65 -3.14
N ARG A 103 -6.71 -17.70 -3.44
CA ARG A 103 -7.22 -18.98 -3.96
C ARG A 103 -7.82 -19.87 -2.88
N VAL A 104 -7.24 -19.88 -1.68
CA VAL A 104 -7.74 -20.66 -0.54
C VAL A 104 -9.05 -20.05 -0.02
N ASP A 105 -9.05 -18.73 0.17
CA ASP A 105 -10.20 -17.97 0.71
C ASP A 105 -10.93 -17.21 -0.39
N SER A 106 -11.48 -17.94 -1.36
CA SER A 106 -12.11 -17.35 -2.56
C SER A 106 -13.19 -16.30 -2.25
N HIS A 107 -13.93 -16.48 -1.15
CA HIS A 107 -15.01 -15.59 -0.71
C HIS A 107 -14.50 -14.22 -0.23
N VAL A 108 -13.23 -14.16 0.17
CA VAL A 108 -12.59 -12.96 0.71
C VAL A 108 -11.49 -12.47 -0.24
N SER A 109 -11.39 -13.03 -1.45
CA SER A 109 -10.33 -12.72 -2.40
C SER A 109 -10.36 -11.28 -2.91
N ARG A 110 -9.18 -10.70 -3.15
CA ARG A 110 -9.05 -9.35 -3.70
C ARG A 110 -9.53 -9.30 -5.15
N ASN A 111 -10.22 -8.22 -5.49
CA ASN A 111 -10.58 -7.94 -6.88
C ASN A 111 -9.33 -7.62 -7.74
N ARG A 112 -9.31 -8.07 -9.01
CA ARG A 112 -8.28 -7.71 -10.00
C ARG A 112 -8.04 -6.21 -10.12
N LEU A 113 -9.06 -5.38 -9.91
CA LEU A 113 -8.89 -3.93 -9.91
C LEU A 113 -7.85 -3.50 -8.86
N LEU A 114 -7.94 -4.01 -7.63
CA LEU A 114 -7.04 -3.68 -6.51
C LEU A 114 -5.59 -4.08 -6.82
N TRP A 115 -5.40 -5.19 -7.54
CA TRP A 115 -4.09 -5.63 -8.01
C TRP A 115 -3.49 -4.73 -9.10
N ASN A 116 -4.32 -3.98 -9.84
CA ASN A 116 -3.88 -3.18 -10.99
C ASN A 116 -3.94 -1.66 -10.78
N SER A 117 -4.31 -1.21 -9.58
CA SER A 117 -4.41 0.20 -9.20
C SER A 117 -3.54 0.53 -7.99
N LEU A 118 -3.09 1.78 -7.87
CA LEU A 118 -2.45 2.25 -6.64
C LEU A 118 -3.39 2.05 -5.43
N PRO A 119 -2.87 1.68 -4.25
CA PRO A 119 -1.47 1.42 -3.89
C PRO A 119 -0.94 0.02 -4.30
N GLY A 120 -1.81 -0.88 -4.77
CA GLY A 120 -1.52 -2.27 -5.11
C GLY A 120 -2.18 -3.28 -4.16
N GLY A 121 -2.32 -4.53 -4.61
CA GLY A 121 -3.03 -5.60 -3.92
C GLY A 121 -2.42 -5.98 -2.57
N LEU A 122 -1.10 -5.87 -2.42
CA LEU A 122 -0.41 -6.12 -1.14
C LEU A 122 -0.83 -5.15 -0.03
N HIS A 123 -1.36 -3.98 -0.38
CA HIS A 123 -1.83 -2.97 0.55
C HIS A 123 -3.35 -3.01 0.73
N ALA A 124 -4.06 -3.83 -0.05
CA ALA A 124 -5.48 -4.07 0.12
C ALA A 124 -5.68 -5.24 1.10
N LEU A 125 -6.34 -4.96 2.23
CA LEU A 125 -6.71 -5.97 3.21
C LEU A 125 -8.03 -6.62 2.78
N PRO A 126 -8.04 -7.90 2.37
CA PRO A 126 -9.25 -8.53 1.87
C PRO A 126 -10.33 -8.69 2.96
N GLN A 127 -9.94 -8.82 4.23
CA GLN A 127 -10.87 -8.87 5.37
C GLN A 127 -11.55 -7.53 5.71
N TYR A 128 -11.15 -6.42 5.09
CA TYR A 128 -11.73 -5.11 5.38
C TYR A 128 -13.14 -4.97 4.82
N SER A 129 -13.32 -5.28 3.54
CA SER A 129 -14.61 -5.22 2.87
C SER A 129 -14.57 -5.97 1.54
N SER A 130 -15.71 -6.55 1.17
CA SER A 130 -15.93 -7.12 -0.17
C SER A 130 -16.29 -6.05 -1.21
N ASP A 131 -16.70 -4.85 -0.79
CA ASP A 131 -17.05 -3.74 -1.68
C ASP A 131 -15.81 -2.87 -1.98
N PRO A 132 -15.36 -2.79 -3.24
CA PRO A 132 -14.25 -1.93 -3.64
C PRO A 132 -14.44 -0.47 -3.23
N ALA A 133 -15.67 0.06 -3.23
CA ALA A 133 -15.95 1.45 -2.91
C ALA A 133 -15.61 1.83 -1.46
N GLN A 134 -15.56 0.86 -0.56
CA GLN A 134 -15.22 1.10 0.84
C GLN A 134 -13.70 1.26 1.05
N PHE A 135 -12.86 0.86 0.09
CA PHE A 135 -11.43 1.02 0.21
C PHE A 135 -11.03 2.51 0.10
N PRO A 136 -10.19 3.05 1.01
CA PRO A 136 -9.84 4.47 1.05
C PRO A 136 -9.21 5.04 -0.23
N PHE A 137 -8.67 4.16 -1.08
CA PHE A 137 -7.97 4.50 -2.32
C PHE A 137 -8.81 4.23 -3.59
N TYR A 138 -10.01 3.68 -3.47
CA TYR A 138 -10.83 3.31 -4.63
C TYR A 138 -11.25 4.52 -5.47
N TYR A 139 -11.70 5.59 -4.83
CA TYR A 139 -12.14 6.80 -5.55
C TYR A 139 -10.98 7.55 -6.22
N ALA A 140 -9.74 7.37 -5.74
CA ALA A 140 -8.55 7.91 -6.43
C ALA A 140 -8.35 7.30 -7.83
N ILE A 141 -8.95 6.13 -8.10
CA ILE A 141 -8.88 5.43 -9.39
C ILE A 141 -9.91 5.97 -10.40
N LEU A 142 -11.02 6.56 -9.91
CA LEU A 142 -12.14 7.03 -10.73
C LEU A 142 -11.97 8.47 -11.26
N ASP A 143 -10.77 9.03 -11.16
CA ASP A 143 -10.43 10.41 -11.57
C ASP A 143 -11.27 11.50 -10.88
N GLN A 144 -11.99 11.14 -9.81
CA GLN A 144 -12.44 12.09 -8.82
C GLN A 144 -11.20 12.48 -8.02
N GLN A 145 -10.66 13.66 -8.32
CA GLN A 145 -9.70 14.34 -7.46
C GLN A 145 -10.30 14.50 -6.06
N SER A 146 -10.20 13.47 -5.21
CA SER A 146 -10.05 13.70 -3.79
C SER A 146 -8.61 14.14 -3.63
N GLU A 147 -8.45 15.45 -3.61
CA GLU A 147 -7.35 16.14 -2.95
C GLU A 147 -6.72 15.24 -1.88
N LEU A 148 -5.54 14.72 -2.20
CA LEU A 148 -4.54 14.34 -1.21
C LEU A 148 -4.05 15.62 -0.55
N LEU A 149 -4.94 16.27 0.22
CA LEU A 149 -4.69 17.37 1.13
C LEU A 149 -5.39 16.94 2.43
N ALA A 150 -4.75 16.57 3.53
CA ALA A 150 -3.37 16.53 3.92
C ALA A 150 -3.28 15.38 4.94
N ALA A 151 -2.08 14.77 5.08
CA ALA A 151 -1.66 13.94 6.21
C ALA A 151 -2.81 13.29 7.00
N GLN A 152 -3.20 12.06 6.65
CA GLN A 152 -4.11 11.29 7.49
C GLN A 152 -3.50 11.14 8.89
N ILE A 153 -3.88 12.05 9.76
CA ILE A 153 -3.88 11.92 11.19
C ILE A 153 -4.55 10.57 11.43
N SER A 154 -3.82 9.58 11.98
CA SER A 154 -4.37 8.25 12.22
C SER A 154 -5.68 8.38 13.00
N PRO A 155 -6.67 7.47 12.80
CA PRO A 155 -7.93 7.52 13.56
C PRO A 155 -7.70 7.68 15.06
N VAL A 156 -6.62 7.06 15.57
CA VAL A 156 -6.14 7.21 16.94
C VAL A 156 -5.79 8.66 17.29
N VAL A 157 -5.04 9.38 16.46
CA VAL A 157 -4.69 10.78 16.73
C VAL A 157 -5.93 11.69 16.62
N LYS A 158 -6.88 11.41 15.72
CA LYS A 158 -8.17 12.12 15.68
C LYS A 158 -8.96 11.90 16.96
N LEU A 159 -9.01 10.66 17.44
CA LEU A 159 -9.67 10.31 18.70
C LEU A 159 -9.00 11.00 19.90
N ILE A 160 -7.67 11.00 19.98
CA ILE A 160 -6.94 11.71 21.04
C ILE A 160 -7.30 13.18 21.02
N ILE A 161 -7.35 13.82 19.84
CA ILE A 161 -7.73 15.23 19.72
C ILE A 161 -9.20 15.46 20.12
N ALA A 162 -10.11 14.57 19.74
CA ALA A 162 -11.53 14.68 20.09
C ALA A 162 -11.76 14.52 21.60
N VAL A 163 -11.15 13.50 22.21
CA VAL A 163 -11.23 13.24 23.65
C VAL A 163 -10.58 14.37 24.44
N ALA A 164 -9.44 14.90 23.97
CA ALA A 164 -8.77 16.03 24.60
C ALA A 164 -9.61 17.33 24.61
N LYS A 165 -10.54 17.49 23.65
CA LYS A 165 -11.49 18.62 23.62
C LYS A 165 -12.68 18.44 24.57
N SER A 166 -12.89 17.24 25.11
CA SER A 166 -13.99 16.98 26.03
C SER A 166 -13.75 17.62 27.39
N LYS A 167 -14.78 18.24 27.96
CA LYS A 167 -14.74 18.83 29.31
C LYS A 167 -14.64 17.78 30.43
N PHE A 168 -14.93 16.52 30.11
CA PHE A 168 -14.95 15.42 31.06
C PHE A 168 -13.65 14.58 31.04
N CYS A 169 -12.68 14.93 30.20
CA CYS A 169 -11.40 14.23 30.12
C CYS A 169 -10.36 14.91 31.01
N ALA A 170 -9.89 14.21 32.04
CA ALA A 170 -8.86 14.70 32.96
C ALA A 170 -7.43 14.36 32.51
N GLN A 171 -7.23 13.20 31.87
CA GLN A 171 -5.95 12.72 31.38
C GLN A 171 -6.15 11.69 30.27
N ILE A 172 -5.21 11.62 29.33
CA ILE A 172 -5.14 10.60 28.29
C ILE A 172 -3.89 9.73 28.53
N VAL A 173 -4.08 8.43 28.68
CA VAL A 173 -2.99 7.46 28.81
C VAL A 173 -2.98 6.57 27.58
N VAL A 174 -1.84 6.50 26.88
CA VAL A 174 -1.66 5.63 25.72
C VAL A 174 -0.71 4.51 26.10
N LEU A 175 -1.22 3.28 26.07
CA LEU A 175 -0.42 2.07 26.23
C LEU A 175 0.12 1.67 24.86
N TRP A 176 1.43 1.81 24.68
CA TRP A 176 2.10 1.39 23.46
C TRP A 176 2.53 -0.08 23.58
N ASN A 177 1.72 -0.97 22.99
CA ASN A 177 1.96 -2.41 22.99
C ASN A 177 2.30 -2.94 21.59
N CYS A 178 3.15 -2.22 20.84
CA CYS A 178 3.56 -2.59 19.48
C CYS A 178 5.01 -3.09 19.46
N GLU A 179 5.36 -3.96 18.50
CA GLU A 179 6.75 -4.35 18.25
C GLU A 179 7.60 -3.22 17.65
N LYS A 180 6.94 -2.16 17.15
CA LYS A 180 7.59 -0.98 16.60
C LYS A 180 8.08 -0.05 17.71
N PRO A 181 9.20 0.66 17.50
CA PRO A 181 9.69 1.61 18.48
C PRO A 181 8.69 2.74 18.71
N LEU A 182 8.66 3.24 19.95
CA LEU A 182 7.80 4.36 20.33
C LEU A 182 8.03 5.56 19.40
N PRO A 183 6.96 6.17 18.84
CA PRO A 183 7.10 7.36 18.02
C PRO A 183 7.73 8.52 18.80
N PRO A 184 8.62 9.31 18.18
CA PRO A 184 9.18 10.51 18.81
C PRO A 184 8.08 11.50 19.22
N ARG A 185 8.32 12.28 20.29
CA ARG A 185 7.35 13.21 20.90
C ARG A 185 6.72 14.19 19.90
N ASN A 186 7.43 14.56 18.84
CA ASN A 186 6.94 15.47 17.79
C ASN A 186 5.81 14.90 16.92
N LYS A 187 5.55 13.59 16.96
CA LYS A 187 4.45 12.94 16.23
C LYS A 187 3.14 12.89 17.03
N TRP A 188 3.18 13.19 18.33
CA TRP A 188 2.00 13.19 19.19
C TRP A 188 1.31 14.55 19.13
N PRO A 189 -0.03 14.60 19.14
CA PRO A 189 -0.78 15.85 19.06
C PRO A 189 -0.57 16.67 20.34
N SER A 190 -0.50 17.99 20.19
CA SER A 190 -0.58 18.90 21.34
C SER A 190 -2.01 18.91 21.87
N THR A 191 -2.21 18.44 23.10
CA THR A 191 -3.52 18.34 23.74
C THR A 191 -3.66 19.34 24.89
N SER A 192 -4.89 19.80 25.15
CA SER A 192 -5.25 20.63 26.31
C SER A 192 -5.20 19.87 27.64
N VAL A 193 -5.25 18.54 27.55
CA VAL A 193 -5.26 17.59 28.66
C VAL A 193 -3.93 16.82 28.66
N PRO A 194 -3.33 16.48 29.81
CA PRO A 194 -2.06 15.74 29.85
C PRO A 194 -2.15 14.41 29.09
N LEU A 195 -1.18 14.18 28.20
CA LEU A 195 -1.02 12.95 27.42
C LEU A 195 0.24 12.22 27.89
N THR A 196 0.05 11.03 28.47
CA THR A 196 1.14 10.16 28.94
C THR A 196 1.19 8.89 28.12
N VAL A 197 2.36 8.56 27.58
CA VAL A 197 2.58 7.34 26.79
C VAL A 197 3.43 6.38 27.60
N ILE A 198 2.93 5.18 27.82
CA ILE A 198 3.57 4.11 28.59
C ILE A 198 3.90 2.97 27.65
N GLU A 199 5.15 2.52 27.65
CA GLU A 199 5.57 1.34 26.90
C GLU A 199 5.25 0.07 27.71
N GLY A 200 4.55 -0.87 27.09
CA GLY A 200 4.12 -2.10 27.76
C GLY A 200 5.31 -2.99 28.13
N GLN A 201 5.45 -3.36 29.41
CA GLN A 201 6.53 -4.26 29.87
C GLN A 201 6.34 -5.71 29.38
N THR A 202 5.10 -6.13 29.14
CA THR A 202 4.74 -7.47 28.67
C THR A 202 3.81 -7.34 27.47
N LYS A 203 4.20 -7.93 26.32
CA LYS A 203 3.44 -7.91 25.06
C LYS A 203 2.25 -8.87 25.07
N THR A 204 1.47 -8.86 26.13
CA THR A 204 0.28 -9.70 26.31
C THR A 204 -0.96 -8.81 26.29
N MET A 205 -2.04 -9.27 25.64
CA MET A 205 -3.32 -8.54 25.53
C MET A 205 -3.93 -8.16 26.88
N SER A 206 -3.58 -8.87 27.96
CA SER A 206 -4.01 -8.58 29.32
C SER A 206 -3.31 -7.39 29.99
N SER A 207 -2.29 -6.81 29.35
CA SER A 207 -1.51 -5.68 29.90
C SER A 207 -2.38 -4.46 30.24
N ARG A 208 -3.49 -4.26 29.52
CA ARG A 208 -4.46 -3.17 29.74
C ARG A 208 -5.24 -3.24 31.07
N PHE A 209 -5.26 -4.39 31.73
CA PHE A 209 -5.97 -4.59 33.01
C PHE A 209 -5.06 -4.44 34.22
N PHE A 210 -3.76 -4.16 34.02
CA PHE A 210 -2.87 -3.89 35.14
C PHE A 210 -3.18 -2.51 35.75
N PRO A 211 -3.15 -2.39 37.09
CA PRO A 211 -3.29 -1.11 37.73
C PRO A 211 -2.08 -0.22 37.35
N HIS A 212 -2.37 0.95 36.79
CA HIS A 212 -1.36 1.95 36.47
C HIS A 212 -1.48 3.11 37.46
N ASP A 213 -0.42 3.39 38.22
CA ASP A 213 -0.37 4.48 39.22
C ASP A 213 -0.63 5.88 38.61
N VAL A 214 -0.52 5.98 37.29
CA VAL A 214 -0.80 7.18 36.50
C VAL A 214 -2.32 7.46 36.38
N ILE A 215 -3.16 6.45 36.57
CA ILE A 215 -4.62 6.58 36.51
C ILE A 215 -5.12 6.98 37.91
N LEU A 216 -5.45 8.26 38.07
CA LEU A 216 -5.92 8.83 39.34
C LEU A 216 -7.45 8.96 39.43
N THR A 217 -8.17 8.60 38.36
CA THR A 217 -9.61 8.83 38.22
C THR A 217 -10.41 7.55 38.32
N ASP A 218 -11.60 7.63 38.94
CA ASP A 218 -12.49 6.47 39.15
C ASP A 218 -13.18 5.97 37.87
N ALA A 219 -13.27 6.82 36.83
CA ALA A 219 -13.87 6.46 35.54
C ALA A 219 -12.79 6.30 34.46
N VAL A 220 -12.75 5.13 33.82
CA VAL A 220 -11.77 4.78 32.79
C VAL A 220 -12.49 4.34 31.51
N LEU A 221 -12.28 5.09 30.43
CA LEU A 221 -12.66 4.67 29.08
C LEU A 221 -11.47 3.94 28.44
N SER A 222 -11.63 2.64 28.16
CA SER A 222 -10.57 1.81 27.58
C SER A 222 -10.94 1.35 26.18
N LEU A 223 -10.09 1.64 25.20
CA LEU A 223 -10.26 1.26 23.79
C LEU A 223 -9.16 0.26 23.40
N ASP A 224 -9.53 -0.77 22.63
CA ASP A 224 -8.64 -1.86 22.20
C ASP A 224 -8.28 -1.75 20.71
N GLU A 225 -7.31 -2.55 20.24
CA GLU A 225 -6.91 -2.64 18.83
C GLU A 225 -8.08 -3.07 17.92
N ASP A 226 -8.99 -3.91 18.43
CA ASP A 226 -10.19 -4.36 17.73
C ASP A 226 -11.38 -3.38 17.82
N SER A 227 -11.20 -2.24 18.52
CA SER A 227 -12.27 -1.24 18.61
C SER A 227 -12.47 -0.56 17.28
N VAL A 228 -13.59 -0.85 16.61
CA VAL A 228 -13.95 -0.23 15.34
C VAL A 228 -14.29 1.24 15.58
N LEU A 229 -13.33 2.12 15.29
CA LEU A 229 -13.52 3.57 15.33
C LEU A 229 -14.17 4.03 14.02
N SER A 230 -15.50 4.02 13.95
CA SER A 230 -16.25 4.61 12.84
C SER A 230 -16.25 6.14 12.96
N THR A 231 -15.79 6.83 11.93
CA THR A 231 -15.76 8.31 11.87
C THR A 231 -17.11 8.93 11.45
N ASN A 232 -18.21 8.21 11.60
CA ASN A 232 -19.54 8.74 11.29
C ASN A 232 -20.12 9.40 12.54
N GLU A 233 -19.66 10.62 12.81
CA GLU A 233 -20.38 11.75 13.42
C GLU A 233 -19.49 13.01 13.42
#